data_AF-A0A8J2KWF2-F1
#
_entry.id   AF-A0A8J2KWF2-F1
#
_cell.length_a   1.000
_cell.length_b   1.000
_cell.length_c   1.000
_cell.angle_alpha   90.00
_cell.angle_beta   90.00
_cell.angle_gamma   90.00
#
_symmetry.space_group_name_H-M   'P 1'
#
loop_
_entity.id
_entity.type
_entity.pdbx_description
1 polymer ?
#
loop_
_entity_poly.entity_id
_entity_poly.type
_entity_poly.pdbx_seq_one_letter_code
_entity_poly.pdbx_strand_id
1 'polypeptide(L)'
;MDVIKSIISGVVTLSIGFAILGVPTFFRAHHLYDYSVNFFTTFWETDATFDFIIVGAGSAGAVLANRLSENFSVLVLEAGGVPNPLNSVPFLSPALLNMPHADWSYYTVPQKNACLAMNSQ
;
A
#
# COMPACT_ATOMS: atom_id res chain seq x y z
N MET A 1 -18.01 -0.56 -48.64
CA MET A 1 -16.55 -0.82 -48.49
C MET A 1 -15.99 -0.09 -47.27
N ASP A 2 -16.56 1.05 -46.88
CA ASP A 2 -16.05 1.88 -45.77
C ASP A 2 -16.37 1.34 -44.37
N VAL A 3 -17.52 0.67 -44.21
CA VAL A 3 -17.90 0.02 -42.94
C VAL A 3 -16.91 -1.09 -42.55
N ILE A 4 -16.49 -1.91 -43.52
CA ILE A 4 -15.53 -3.01 -43.29
C ILE A 4 -14.15 -2.45 -42.93
N LYS A 5 -13.71 -1.37 -43.58
CA LYS A 5 -12.44 -0.69 -43.25
C LYS A 5 -12.47 -0.07 -41.85
N SER A 6 -13.61 0.49 -41.44
CA SER A 6 -13.80 1.05 -40.09
C SER A 6 -13.77 -0.04 -39.01
N ILE A 7 -14.43 -1.18 -39.26
CA ILE A 7 -14.41 -2.34 -38.34
C ILE A 7 -13.00 -2.91 -38.21
N ILE A 8 -12.28 -3.11 -39.32
CA ILE A 8 -10.91 -3.62 -39.29
C ILE A 8 -9.98 -2.65 -38.55
N SER A 9 -10.11 -1.34 -38.80
CA SER A 9 -9.35 -0.31 -38.07
C SER A 9 -9.63 -0.37 -36.56
N GLY A 10 -10.90 -0.44 -36.15
CA GLY A 10 -11.29 -0.52 -34.75
C GLY A 10 -10.76 -1.78 -34.05
N VAL A 11 -10.83 -2.95 -34.70
CA VAL A 11 -10.29 -4.21 -34.17
C VAL A 11 -8.77 -4.15 -34.05
N VAL A 12 -8.07 -3.58 -35.03
CA VAL A 12 -6.61 -3.40 -35.00
C VAL A 12 -6.21 -2.43 -33.88
N THR A 13 -6.91 -1.31 -33.71
CA THR A 13 -6.64 -0.36 -32.63
C THR A 13 -6.88 -0.96 -31.24
N LEU A 14 -7.97 -1.73 -31.05
CA LEU A 14 -8.24 -2.45 -29.80
C LEU A 14 -7.16 -3.50 -29.49
N SER A 15 -6.71 -4.24 -30.51
CA SER A 15 -5.68 -5.28 -30.37
C SER A 15 -4.31 -4.68 -30.02
N ILE A 16 -3.95 -3.57 -30.65
CA ILE A 16 -2.70 -2.84 -30.37
C ILE A 16 -2.77 -2.18 -28.97
N GLY A 17 -3.91 -1.61 -28.59
CA GLY A 17 -4.11 -1.05 -27.24
C GLY A 17 -3.95 -2.10 -26.14
N PHE A 18 -4.47 -3.31 -26.35
CA PHE A 18 -4.30 -4.43 -25.43
C PHE A 18 -2.84 -4.94 -25.39
N ALA A 19 -2.13 -4.92 -26.52
CA ALA A 19 -0.72 -5.28 -26.58
C ALA A 19 0.19 -4.25 -25.88
N ILE A 20 -0.08 -2.95 -26.03
CA ILE A 20 0.76 -1.87 -25.48
C ILE A 20 0.48 -1.63 -23.99
N LEU A 21 -0.77 -1.71 -23.55
CA LEU A 21 -1.13 -1.45 -22.15
C LEU A 21 -1.35 -2.75 -21.36
N GLY A 22 -1.98 -3.75 -21.96
CA GLY A 22 -2.31 -5.01 -21.29
C GLY A 22 -1.10 -5.90 -21.04
N VAL A 23 -0.14 -5.97 -21.97
CA VAL A 23 1.04 -6.85 -21.80
C VAL A 23 2.00 -6.31 -20.72
N PRO A 24 2.38 -5.01 -20.70
CA PRO A 24 3.26 -4.49 -19.63
C PRO A 24 2.58 -4.46 -18.26
N THR A 25 1.27 -4.21 -18.20
CA THR A 25 0.52 -4.28 -16.93
C THR A 25 0.39 -5.71 -16.43
N PHE A 26 0.19 -6.68 -17.32
CA PHE A 26 0.20 -8.11 -16.99
C PHE A 26 1.57 -8.55 -16.47
N PHE A 27 2.67 -8.22 -17.16
CA PHE A 27 4.01 -8.53 -16.67
C PHE A 27 4.35 -7.83 -15.35
N ARG A 28 3.92 -6.58 -15.15
CA ARG A 28 4.13 -5.88 -13.87
C ARG A 28 3.28 -6.50 -12.74
N ALA A 29 2.04 -6.85 -13.01
CA ALA A 29 1.18 -7.54 -12.05
C ALA A 29 1.74 -8.92 -11.70
N HIS A 30 2.19 -9.68 -12.70
CA HIS A 30 2.82 -10.99 -12.50
C HIS A 30 4.14 -10.85 -11.72
N HIS A 31 4.97 -9.84 -12.02
CA HIS A 31 6.19 -9.58 -11.26
C HIS A 31 5.93 -9.16 -9.81
N LEU A 32 4.88 -8.38 -9.54
CA LEU A 32 4.49 -8.03 -8.17
C LEU A 32 3.93 -9.23 -7.41
N TYR A 33 3.19 -10.09 -8.11
CA TYR A 33 2.70 -11.36 -7.56
C TYR A 33 3.85 -12.34 -7.29
N ASP A 34 4.77 -12.51 -8.23
CA ASP A 34 5.96 -13.35 -8.05
C ASP A 34 6.84 -12.79 -6.93
N TYR A 35 6.97 -11.47 -6.80
CA TYR A 35 7.73 -10.88 -5.70
C TYR A 35 7.06 -11.15 -4.34
N SER A 36 5.74 -10.99 -4.23
CA SER A 36 5.04 -11.22 -2.96
C SER A 36 5.01 -12.70 -2.59
N VAL A 37 4.78 -13.58 -3.56
CA VAL A 37 4.78 -15.04 -3.37
C VAL A 37 6.19 -15.52 -3.05
N ASN A 38 7.22 -15.10 -3.81
CA ASN A 38 8.61 -15.49 -3.54
C ASN A 38 9.11 -14.90 -2.21
N PHE A 39 8.72 -13.69 -1.84
CA PHE A 39 9.03 -13.14 -0.52
C PHE A 39 8.42 -14.01 0.57
N PHE A 40 7.13 -14.34 0.45
CA PHE A 40 6.46 -15.15 1.46
C PHE A 40 7.08 -16.55 1.52
N THR A 41 7.19 -17.27 0.40
CA THR A 41 7.75 -18.63 0.38
C THR A 41 9.21 -18.64 0.82
N THR A 42 10.08 -17.78 0.30
CA THR A 42 11.50 -17.75 0.69
C THR A 42 11.67 -17.34 2.15
N PHE A 43 10.88 -16.39 2.65
CA PHE A 43 10.95 -15.96 4.05
C PHE A 43 10.51 -17.08 5.02
N TRP A 44 9.51 -17.88 4.66
CA TRP A 44 9.06 -19.01 5.49
C TRP A 44 9.87 -20.30 5.28
N GLU A 45 10.56 -20.44 4.15
CA GLU A 45 11.44 -21.57 3.83
C GLU A 45 12.85 -21.38 4.41
N THR A 46 13.27 -20.13 4.57
CA THR A 46 14.42 -19.80 5.40
C THR A 46 13.96 -19.75 6.85
N ASP A 47 14.63 -20.46 7.75
CA ASP A 47 14.48 -20.26 9.21
C ASP A 47 15.08 -18.87 9.56
N ALA A 48 14.50 -17.80 9.01
CA ALA A 48 15.01 -16.45 9.09
C ALA A 48 14.90 -15.96 10.54
N THR A 49 16.03 -15.94 11.22
CA THR A 49 16.14 -15.43 12.59
C THR A 49 16.50 -13.94 12.57
N PHE A 50 15.81 -13.16 13.41
CA PHE A 50 16.14 -11.76 13.69
C PHE A 50 16.39 -11.59 15.18
N ASP A 51 17.31 -10.71 15.53
CA ASP A 51 17.57 -10.36 16.93
C ASP A 51 16.39 -9.60 17.53
N PHE A 52 15.72 -8.78 16.73
CA PHE A 52 14.53 -8.03 17.13
C PHE A 52 13.43 -8.05 16.06
N ILE A 53 12.18 -8.17 16.51
CA ILE A 53 10.98 -7.98 15.69
C ILE A 53 10.21 -6.79 16.25
N ILE A 54 10.00 -5.77 15.43
CA ILE A 54 9.25 -4.56 15.77
C ILE A 54 7.91 -4.61 15.03
N VAL A 55 6.80 -4.53 15.77
CA VAL A 55 5.46 -4.48 15.19
C VAL A 55 4.98 -3.03 15.18
N GLY A 56 4.92 -2.45 13.98
CA GLY A 56 4.55 -1.06 13.70
C GLY A 56 5.75 -0.16 13.41
N ALA A 57 5.77 0.46 12.24
CA ALA A 57 6.70 1.47 11.77
C ALA A 57 6.21 2.92 12.04
N GLY A 58 5.44 3.11 13.11
CA GLY A 58 5.04 4.44 13.60
C GLY A 58 6.22 5.22 14.20
N SER A 59 5.95 6.39 14.79
CA SER A 59 7.00 7.31 15.28
C SER A 59 8.02 6.65 16.23
N ALA A 60 7.57 5.76 17.12
CA ALA A 60 8.46 5.03 18.03
C ALA A 60 9.19 3.87 17.32
N GLY A 61 8.45 3.07 16.54
CA GLY A 61 8.99 1.89 15.86
C GLY A 61 10.05 2.23 14.83
N ALA A 62 9.85 3.29 14.04
CA ALA A 62 10.84 3.75 13.06
C ALA A 62 12.16 4.20 13.73
N VAL A 63 12.07 4.91 14.86
CA VAL A 63 13.24 5.35 15.62
C VAL A 63 13.99 4.16 16.22
N LEU A 64 13.27 3.20 16.81
CA LEU A 64 13.88 1.98 17.36
C LEU A 64 14.55 1.15 16.27
N ALA A 65 13.87 0.93 15.14
CA ALA A 65 14.41 0.19 14.01
C ALA A 65 15.72 0.80 13.54
N ASN A 66 15.76 2.12 13.34
CA ASN A 66 16.95 2.85 12.90
C ASN A 66 18.15 2.68 13.85
N ARG A 67 17.91 2.60 15.16
CA ARG A 67 18.99 2.44 16.16
C ARG A 67 19.45 1.00 16.30
N LEU A 68 18.53 0.06 16.37
CA LEU A 68 18.86 -1.36 16.55
C LEU A 68 19.54 -1.92 15.30
N SER A 69 19.12 -1.49 14.10
CA SER A 69 19.72 -1.94 12.84
C SER A 69 21.18 -1.54 12.66
N GLU A 70 21.73 -0.64 13.50
CA GLU A 70 23.16 -0.30 13.47
C GLU A 70 24.05 -1.51 13.84
N ASN A 71 23.55 -2.43 14.68
CA ASN A 71 24.34 -3.55 15.20
C ASN A 71 23.61 -4.91 15.16
N PHE A 72 22.30 -4.93 14.92
CA PHE A 72 21.47 -6.12 15.02
C PHE A 72 20.61 -6.33 13.77
N SER A 73 20.21 -7.58 13.54
CA SER A 73 19.21 -7.92 12.54
C SER A 73 17.81 -7.58 13.06
N VAL A 74 17.06 -6.76 12.31
CA VAL A 74 15.76 -6.25 12.73
C VAL A 74 14.72 -6.49 11.63
N LEU A 75 13.60 -7.12 12.01
CA LEU A 75 12.40 -7.23 11.18
C LEU A 75 11.37 -6.21 11.65
N VAL A 76 10.82 -5.41 10.73
CA VAL A 76 9.71 -4.50 11.00
C VAL A 76 8.46 -4.99 10.29
N LEU A 77 7.39 -5.22 11.06
CA LEU A 77 6.08 -5.58 10.55
C LEU A 77 5.17 -4.35 10.61
N GLU A 78 4.86 -3.75 9.47
CA GLU A 78 3.98 -2.60 9.36
C GLU A 78 2.69 -2.99 8.64
N ALA A 79 1.54 -2.60 9.21
CA ALA A 79 0.23 -2.90 8.64
C ALA A 79 -0.14 -1.98 7.48
N GLY A 80 0.34 -0.73 7.52
CA GLY A 80 0.17 0.25 6.47
C GLY A 80 1.03 -0.01 5.23
N GLY A 81 0.80 0.80 4.20
CA GLY A 81 1.56 0.76 2.95
C GLY A 81 2.36 2.04 2.70
N VAL A 82 2.52 2.37 1.43
CA VAL A 82 3.16 3.63 1.03
C VAL A 82 2.33 4.81 1.54
N PRO A 83 2.93 5.82 2.19
CA PRO A 83 2.20 6.98 2.68
C PRO A 83 1.40 7.67 1.57
N ASN A 84 0.17 8.08 1.88
CA ASN A 84 -0.64 8.91 0.98
C ASN A 84 0.11 10.22 0.66
N PRO A 85 0.19 10.67 -0.61
CA PRO A 85 0.86 11.93 -0.97
C PRO A 85 0.39 13.16 -0.19
N LEU A 86 -0.87 13.17 0.28
CA LEU A 86 -1.41 14.27 1.09
C LEU A 86 -0.70 14.43 2.44
N ASN A 87 -0.05 13.38 2.97
CA ASN A 87 0.72 13.44 4.21
C ASN A 87 1.85 14.49 4.19
N SER A 88 2.35 14.82 3.00
CA SER A 88 3.42 15.81 2.84
C SER A 88 2.94 17.26 2.99
N VAL A 89 1.63 17.50 3.00
CA VAL A 89 1.03 18.85 3.08
C VAL A 89 0.28 18.98 4.41
N PRO A 90 0.85 19.65 5.43
CA PRO A 90 0.26 19.69 6.78
C PRO A 90 -1.20 20.19 6.83
N PHE A 91 -1.55 21.15 5.97
CA PHE A 91 -2.91 21.70 5.89
C PHE A 91 -3.97 20.65 5.52
N LEU A 92 -3.59 19.60 4.80
CA LEU A 92 -4.52 18.56 4.33
C LEU A 92 -4.69 17.41 5.33
N SER A 93 -4.06 17.47 6.51
CA SER A 93 -4.19 16.46 7.56
C SER A 93 -5.64 16.07 7.90
N PRO A 94 -6.60 17.03 8.02
CA PRO A 94 -8.00 16.66 8.31
C PRO A 94 -8.65 15.78 7.23
N ALA A 95 -8.18 15.83 5.98
CA ALA A 95 -8.71 15.01 4.89
C ALA A 95 -8.29 13.53 4.98
N LEU A 96 -7.33 13.21 5.86
CA LEU A 96 -6.83 11.85 6.07
C LEU A 96 -7.48 11.15 7.27
N LEU A 97 -8.17 11.91 8.13
CA LEU A 97 -8.91 11.35 9.27
C LEU A 97 -10.02 10.41 8.76
N ASN A 98 -10.17 9.25 9.40
CA ASN A 98 -11.11 8.19 9.03
C ASN A 98 -10.91 7.62 7.61
N MET A 99 -9.78 7.89 6.95
CA MET A 99 -9.43 7.26 5.68
C MET A 99 -8.78 5.89 5.95
N PRO A 100 -9.41 4.75 5.60
CA PRO A 100 -8.93 3.41 6.02
C PRO A 100 -7.51 3.04 5.57
N HIS A 101 -6.96 3.75 4.58
CA HIS A 101 -5.59 3.56 4.10
C HIS A 101 -4.54 4.34 4.91
N ALA A 102 -4.95 5.36 5.66
CA ALA A 102 -4.05 6.25 6.42
C ALA A 102 -4.38 6.30 7.92
N ASP A 103 -5.57 5.86 8.31
CA ASP A 103 -6.09 5.85 9.66
C ASP A 103 -6.66 4.45 9.95
N TRP A 104 -6.53 4.01 11.20
CA TRP A 104 -7.15 2.78 11.70
C TRP A 104 -8.67 2.88 11.79
N SER A 105 -9.21 4.11 11.76
CA SER A 105 -10.64 4.39 11.75
C SER A 105 -11.38 3.75 12.93
N TYR A 106 -10.74 3.71 14.10
CA TYR A 106 -11.36 3.24 15.33
C TYR A 106 -12.27 4.31 15.92
N TYR A 107 -13.47 3.88 16.33
CA TYR A 107 -14.42 4.73 17.02
C TYR A 107 -14.46 4.35 18.49
N THR A 108 -14.48 5.37 19.35
CA THR A 108 -14.78 5.18 20.77
C THR A 108 -16.27 4.97 20.98
N VAL A 109 -16.66 4.35 22.09
CA VAL A 109 -18.05 4.40 22.55
C VAL A 109 -18.46 5.87 22.84
N PRO A 110 -19.76 6.24 22.71
CA PRO A 110 -20.20 7.61 22.92
C PRO A 110 -19.76 8.19 24.28
N GLN A 111 -19.16 9.38 24.25
CA GLN A 111 -18.65 10.08 25.43
C GLN A 111 -19.41 11.40 25.64
N LYS A 112 -19.80 11.70 26.89
CA LYS A 112 -20.55 12.93 27.20
C LYS A 112 -19.73 14.22 27.02
N ASN A 113 -18.41 14.15 27.20
CA ASN A 113 -17.52 15.32 27.28
C ASN A 113 -16.37 15.29 26.25
N ALA A 114 -16.45 14.47 25.20
CA ALA A 114 -15.41 14.38 24.17
C ALA A 114 -16.00 14.61 22.77
N CYS A 115 -15.14 14.98 21.81
CA CYS A 115 -15.49 15.18 20.40
C CYS A 115 -16.60 16.21 20.11
N LEU A 116 -16.65 17.31 20.89
CA LEU A 116 -17.66 18.37 20.74
C LEU A 116 -17.67 19.06 19.36
N ALA A 117 -16.59 18.91 18.58
CA ALA A 117 -16.45 19.46 17.23
C ALA A 117 -16.97 18.53 16.12
N MET A 118 -17.23 17.25 16.42
CA MET A 118 -17.62 16.24 15.43
C MET A 118 -18.85 15.49 15.94
N ASN A 119 -20.03 16.08 15.70
CA ASN A 119 -21.30 15.47 16.07
C ASN A 119 -21.67 14.37 15.06
N SER A 120 -21.97 13.15 15.51
CA SER A 120 -22.38 11.99 14.69
C SER A 120 -21.24 11.25 13.97
N GLN A 121 -20.07 11.17 14.61
CA GLN A 121 -19.06 10.15 14.29
C GLN A 121 -19.55 8.77 14.71
#